data_AF-A0A949T9X5-F1
#
_entry.id   AF-A0A949T9X5-F1
#
_cell.length_a   1.000
_cell.length_b   1.000
_cell.length_c   1.000
_cell.angle_alpha   90.00
_cell.angle_beta   90.00
_cell.angle_gamma   90.00
#
_symmetry.space_group_name_H-M   'P 1'
#
loop_
_entity.id
_entity.type
_entity.pdbx_description
1 polymer ?
#
loop_
_entity_poly.entity_id
_entity_poly.type
_entity_poly.pdbx_seq_one_letter_code
_entity_poly.pdbx_strand_id
1 'polypeptide(L)'
;MRTGEGKTLTATLPCYLNALTGKGVHVVTVNDYLARRDAETNRPLFEFLGMTVGVNVPGLSPEQKREAYAADVTYATNSELGFDYLRDNLAHTAQERFQRYLHYALVDEVDSILIDEARTPLIISGQAEDSSELYITVDKLIPNLIKQDKEDAEE
;
A
#
# COMPACT_ATOMS: atom_id res chain seq x y z
N MET A 1 11.76 -3.54 -21.75
CA MET A 1 11.49 -2.78 -23.01
C MET A 1 12.17 -1.43 -22.90
N ARG A 2 12.70 -0.87 -23.99
CA ARG A 2 13.26 0.50 -23.99
C ARG A 2 12.13 1.52 -23.87
N THR A 3 12.44 2.72 -23.38
CA THR A 3 11.49 3.84 -23.36
C THR A 3 11.04 4.15 -24.80
N GLY A 4 9.73 4.30 -25.01
CA GLY A 4 9.14 4.52 -26.33
C GLY A 4 8.66 3.26 -27.05
N GLU A 5 8.99 2.06 -26.58
CA GLU A 5 8.54 0.78 -27.17
C GLU A 5 7.07 0.43 -26.86
N GLY A 6 6.31 1.35 -26.23
CA GLY A 6 4.91 1.11 -25.90
C GLY A 6 4.69 0.20 -24.69
N LYS A 7 5.45 0.38 -23.60
CA LYS A 7 5.22 -0.32 -22.32
C LYS A 7 3.77 -0.19 -21.86
N THR A 8 3.21 1.02 -21.88
CA THR A 8 1.82 1.30 -21.46
C THR A 8 0.79 0.50 -22.26
N LEU A 9 0.94 0.43 -23.59
CA LEU A 9 0.06 -0.38 -24.43
C LEU A 9 0.27 -1.88 -24.19
N THR A 10 1.51 -2.32 -24.08
CA THR A 10 1.85 -3.73 -23.81
C THR A 10 1.28 -4.19 -22.48
N ALA A 11 1.27 -3.33 -21.46
CA ALA A 11 0.72 -3.62 -20.13
C ALA A 11 -0.77 -3.96 -20.16
N THR A 12 -1.52 -3.45 -21.15
CA THR A 12 -2.97 -3.75 -21.26
C THR A 12 -3.25 -5.24 -21.47
N LEU A 13 -2.36 -5.96 -22.16
CA LEU A 13 -2.54 -7.37 -22.50
C LEU A 13 -2.53 -8.29 -21.26
N PRO A 14 -1.48 -8.31 -20.40
CA PRO A 14 -1.51 -9.11 -19.19
C PRO A 14 -2.53 -8.58 -18.17
N CYS A 15 -2.78 -7.27 -18.11
CA CYS A 15 -3.82 -6.73 -17.23
C CYS A 15 -5.20 -7.28 -17.60
N TYR A 16 -5.58 -7.23 -18.88
CA TYR A 16 -6.83 -7.81 -19.37
C TYR A 16 -6.91 -9.30 -19.03
N LEU A 17 -5.88 -10.08 -19.38
CA LEU A 17 -5.89 -11.52 -19.16
C LEU A 17 -6.11 -11.90 -17.68
N ASN A 18 -5.42 -11.23 -16.75
CA ASN A 18 -5.54 -11.53 -15.32
C ASN A 18 -6.85 -11.00 -14.72
N ALA A 19 -7.34 -9.87 -15.24
CA ALA A 19 -8.61 -9.27 -14.82
C ALA A 19 -9.83 -10.16 -15.14
N LEU A 20 -9.76 -11.02 -16.18
CA LEU A 20 -10.82 -11.99 -16.51
C LEU A 20 -11.20 -12.94 -15.37
N THR A 21 -10.32 -13.11 -14.37
CA THR A 21 -10.62 -13.94 -13.19
C THR A 21 -11.55 -13.24 -12.18
N GLY A 22 -11.81 -11.95 -12.36
CA GLY A 22 -12.60 -11.11 -11.44
C GLY A 22 -11.93 -10.87 -10.09
N LYS A 23 -10.64 -11.19 -9.94
CA LYS A 23 -9.89 -11.04 -8.68
C LYS A 23 -9.14 -9.71 -8.56
N GLY A 24 -9.20 -8.87 -9.58
CA GLY A 24 -8.57 -7.54 -9.63
C GLY A 24 -7.11 -7.56 -10.08
N VAL A 25 -6.68 -6.46 -10.72
CA VAL A 25 -5.30 -6.20 -11.13
C VAL A 25 -4.87 -4.83 -10.65
N HIS A 26 -3.72 -4.74 -9.99
CA HIS A 26 -3.12 -3.45 -9.62
C HIS A 26 -2.05 -3.04 -10.63
N VAL A 27 -2.27 -1.91 -11.32
CA VAL A 27 -1.23 -1.27 -12.14
C VAL A 27 -0.57 -0.19 -11.30
N VAL A 28 0.70 -0.40 -10.99
CA VAL A 28 1.48 0.44 -10.07
C VAL A 28 2.36 1.39 -10.87
N THR A 29 2.25 2.68 -10.60
CA THR A 29 3.09 3.73 -11.19
C THR A 29 3.83 4.51 -10.10
N VAL A 30 4.79 5.34 -10.52
CA VAL A 30 5.61 6.13 -9.60
C VAL A 30 4.92 7.40 -9.06
N ASN A 31 3.83 7.87 -9.69
CA ASN A 31 3.12 9.05 -9.21
C ASN A 31 1.65 9.10 -9.66
N ASP A 32 0.87 9.92 -8.95
CA ASP A 32 -0.57 10.05 -9.15
C ASP A 32 -0.96 10.55 -10.54
N TYR A 33 -0.13 11.42 -11.13
CA TYR A 33 -0.38 11.94 -12.47
C TYR A 33 -0.32 10.82 -13.51
N LEU A 34 0.70 9.96 -13.45
CA LEU A 34 0.83 8.81 -14.35
C LEU A 34 -0.27 7.79 -14.10
N ALA A 35 -0.61 7.50 -12.84
CA ALA A 35 -1.73 6.61 -12.50
C ALA A 35 -3.04 7.10 -13.14
N ARG A 36 -3.39 8.38 -12.96
CA ARG A 36 -4.60 8.98 -13.56
C ARG A 36 -4.54 9.00 -15.08
N ARG A 37 -3.43 9.47 -15.65
CA ARG A 37 -3.26 9.57 -17.11
C ARG A 37 -3.41 8.21 -17.78
N ASP A 38 -2.74 7.19 -17.26
CA ASP A 38 -2.72 5.86 -17.87
C ASP A 38 -4.03 5.12 -17.66
N ALA A 39 -4.70 5.35 -16.52
CA ALA A 39 -6.07 4.88 -16.33
C ALA A 39 -7.01 5.50 -17.38
N GLU A 40 -7.04 6.82 -17.53
CA GLU A 40 -7.92 7.48 -18.50
C GLU A 40 -7.57 7.17 -19.96
N THR A 41 -6.27 6.96 -20.25
CA THR A 41 -5.82 6.57 -21.59
C THR A 41 -6.29 5.16 -21.96
N ASN A 42 -6.24 4.21 -21.01
CA ASN A 42 -6.60 2.82 -21.24
C ASN A 42 -8.08 2.50 -20.92
N ARG A 43 -8.78 3.40 -20.23
CA ARG A 43 -10.20 3.25 -19.86
C ARG A 43 -11.08 2.91 -21.07
N PRO A 44 -11.02 3.63 -22.21
CA PRO A 44 -11.84 3.28 -23.37
C PRO A 44 -11.60 1.86 -23.88
N LEU A 45 -10.37 1.36 -23.80
CA LEU A 45 -10.02 0.00 -24.22
C LEU A 45 -10.62 -1.05 -23.28
N PHE A 46 -10.41 -0.89 -21.98
CA PHE A 46 -10.93 -1.84 -20.99
C PHE A 46 -12.46 -1.83 -20.92
N GLU A 47 -13.08 -0.64 -20.92
CA GLU A 47 -14.54 -0.50 -20.89
C GLU A 47 -15.19 -1.01 -22.18
N PHE A 48 -14.54 -0.82 -23.34
CA PHE A 48 -14.99 -1.43 -24.60
C PHE A 48 -15.03 -2.97 -24.51
N LEU A 49 -14.12 -3.57 -23.75
CA LEU A 49 -14.07 -5.02 -23.48
C LEU A 49 -14.90 -5.45 -22.26
N GLY A 50 -15.68 -4.53 -21.67
CA GLY A 50 -16.58 -4.81 -20.55
C GLY A 50 -15.91 -4.87 -19.18
N MET A 51 -14.70 -4.33 -19.02
CA MET A 51 -14.01 -4.23 -17.74
C MET A 51 -14.17 -2.84 -17.11
N THR A 52 -14.13 -2.80 -15.80
CA THR A 52 -14.14 -1.58 -15.00
C THR A 52 -12.73 -1.12 -14.65
N VAL A 53 -12.50 0.20 -14.65
CA VAL A 53 -11.19 0.80 -14.36
C VAL A 53 -11.31 1.77 -13.17
N GLY A 54 -10.61 1.46 -12.10
CA GLY A 54 -10.49 2.28 -10.89
C GLY A 54 -9.16 3.04 -10.83
N VAL A 55 -9.17 4.18 -10.13
CA VAL A 55 -7.94 4.94 -9.84
C VAL A 55 -7.89 5.19 -8.34
N ASN A 56 -6.81 4.74 -7.70
CA ASN A 56 -6.59 4.91 -6.28
C ASN A 56 -5.37 5.80 -6.04
N VAL A 57 -5.62 6.97 -5.47
CA VAL A 57 -4.66 8.06 -5.28
C VAL A 57 -4.97 8.76 -3.96
N PRO A 58 -4.04 9.56 -3.41
CA PRO A 58 -4.24 10.28 -2.16
C PRO A 58 -5.50 11.17 -2.17
N GLY A 59 -6.16 11.26 -1.02
CA GLY A 59 -7.31 12.13 -0.79
C GLY A 59 -8.68 11.56 -1.15
N LEU A 60 -8.76 10.32 -1.65
CA LEU A 60 -10.04 9.63 -1.84
C LEU A 60 -10.70 9.27 -0.51
N SER A 61 -12.03 9.35 -0.46
CA SER A 61 -12.79 8.87 0.69
C SER A 61 -12.70 7.34 0.83
N PRO A 62 -12.97 6.77 2.01
CA PRO A 62 -13.05 5.32 2.20
C PRO A 62 -13.95 4.61 1.18
N GLU A 63 -15.09 5.20 0.84
CA GLU A 63 -16.05 4.67 -0.13
C GLU A 63 -15.46 4.68 -1.54
N GLN A 64 -14.84 5.80 -1.95
CA GLN A 64 -14.18 5.92 -3.25
C GLN A 64 -13.01 4.94 -3.39
N LYS A 65 -12.28 4.68 -2.29
CA LYS A 65 -11.22 3.66 -2.27
C LYS A 65 -11.79 2.26 -2.49
N ARG A 66 -12.86 1.90 -1.79
CA ARG A 66 -13.54 0.61 -1.99
C ARG A 66 -14.03 0.46 -3.42
N GLU A 67 -14.60 1.51 -4.01
CA GLU A 67 -15.02 1.50 -5.41
C GLU A 67 -13.82 1.32 -6.37
N ALA A 68 -12.71 2.02 -6.12
CA ALA A 68 -11.50 1.88 -6.93
C ALA A 68 -10.89 0.46 -6.87
N TYR A 69 -10.87 -0.17 -5.69
CA TYR A 69 -10.42 -1.56 -5.52
C TYR A 69 -11.45 -2.60 -6.00
N ALA A 70 -12.73 -2.24 -6.09
CA ALA A 70 -13.76 -3.12 -6.63
C ALA A 70 -13.65 -3.30 -8.15
N ALA A 71 -12.97 -2.38 -8.83
CA ALA A 71 -12.74 -2.45 -10.26
C ALA A 71 -11.92 -3.68 -10.68
N ASP A 72 -12.04 -4.07 -11.95
CA ASP A 72 -11.27 -5.17 -12.54
C ASP A 72 -9.78 -4.80 -12.68
N VAL A 73 -9.51 -3.54 -13.01
CA VAL A 73 -8.16 -2.96 -13.08
C VAL A 73 -8.12 -1.68 -12.24
N THR A 74 -7.22 -1.63 -11.27
CA THR A 74 -6.99 -0.47 -10.40
C THR A 74 -5.61 0.12 -10.68
N TYR A 75 -5.56 1.40 -11.09
CA TYR A 75 -4.32 2.16 -11.20
C TYR A 75 -4.02 2.86 -9.88
N ALA A 76 -2.80 2.75 -9.38
CA ALA A 76 -2.40 3.34 -8.11
C ALA A 76 -0.90 3.62 -8.05
N THR A 77 -0.47 4.40 -7.06
CA THR A 77 0.94 4.49 -6.69
C THR A 77 1.34 3.39 -5.72
N ASN A 78 2.61 3.03 -5.69
CA ASN A 78 3.17 2.08 -4.72
C ASN A 78 2.88 2.52 -3.27
N SER A 79 3.06 3.81 -2.99
CA SER A 79 2.84 4.40 -1.67
C SER A 79 1.37 4.27 -1.24
N GLU A 80 0.41 4.58 -2.12
CA GLU A 80 -1.01 4.51 -1.76
C GLU A 80 -1.45 3.06 -1.51
N LEU A 81 -1.01 2.11 -2.35
CA LEU A 81 -1.27 0.69 -2.14
C LEU A 81 -0.70 0.20 -0.80
N GLY A 82 0.52 0.61 -0.46
CA GLY A 82 1.15 0.20 0.79
C GLY A 82 0.46 0.81 2.02
N PHE A 83 0.11 2.11 1.98
CA PHE A 83 -0.62 2.74 3.09
C PHE A 83 -2.05 2.24 3.25
N ASP A 84 -2.75 1.90 2.16
CA ASP A 84 -4.05 1.24 2.24
C ASP A 84 -3.92 -0.15 2.87
N TYR A 85 -2.92 -0.94 2.47
CA TYR A 85 -2.67 -2.24 3.08
C TYR A 85 -2.39 -2.12 4.59
N LEU A 86 -1.56 -1.15 4.99
CA LEU A 86 -1.30 -0.90 6.41
C LEU A 86 -2.58 -0.48 7.15
N ARG A 87 -3.40 0.41 6.59
CA ARG A 87 -4.69 0.83 7.17
C ARG A 87 -5.68 -0.33 7.30
N ASP A 88 -5.75 -1.22 6.31
CA ASP A 88 -6.63 -2.39 6.33
C ASP A 88 -6.26 -3.39 7.44
N ASN A 89 -4.99 -3.41 7.85
CA ASN A 89 -4.51 -4.21 8.98
C ASN A 89 -4.69 -3.53 10.34
N LEU A 90 -5.00 -2.23 10.37
CA LEU A 90 -5.41 -1.49 11.57
C LEU A 90 -6.94 -1.46 11.75
N ALA A 91 -7.71 -1.84 10.72
CA ALA A 91 -9.16 -1.86 10.74
C ALA A 91 -9.71 -2.82 11.82
N HIS A 92 -10.76 -2.40 12.53
CA HIS A 92 -11.39 -3.19 13.58
C HIS A 92 -12.32 -4.26 13.00
N THR A 93 -12.89 -4.01 11.82
CA THR A 93 -13.80 -4.93 11.15
C THR A 93 -13.36 -5.20 9.71
N ALA A 94 -13.78 -6.34 9.15
CA ALA A 94 -13.45 -6.69 7.76
C ALA A 94 -14.12 -5.74 6.75
N GLN A 95 -15.27 -5.17 7.10
CA GLN A 95 -16.04 -4.24 6.26
C GLN A 95 -15.39 -2.86 6.15
N GLU A 96 -14.53 -2.50 7.10
CA GLU A 96 -13.79 -1.24 7.06
C GLU A 96 -12.67 -1.24 6.01
N ARG A 97 -12.19 -2.43 5.62
CA ARG A 97 -11.09 -2.59 4.66
C ARG A 97 -11.43 -2.06 3.27
N PHE A 98 -10.39 -1.62 2.55
CA PHE A 98 -10.49 -1.11 1.19
C PHE A 98 -10.04 -2.15 0.15
N GLN A 99 -8.89 -2.78 0.41
CA GLN A 99 -8.28 -3.71 -0.52
C GLN A 99 -9.03 -5.03 -0.58
N ARG A 100 -9.02 -5.61 -1.77
CA ARG A 100 -9.42 -6.99 -2.00
C ARG A 100 -8.21 -7.92 -1.81
N TYR A 101 -8.41 -9.19 -2.10
CA TYR A 101 -7.30 -10.14 -2.19
C TYR A 101 -6.23 -9.66 -3.19
N LEU A 102 -4.96 -9.66 -2.78
CA LEU A 102 -3.83 -9.25 -3.62
C LEU A 102 -3.58 -10.30 -4.71
N HIS A 103 -4.16 -10.11 -5.89
CA HIS A 103 -4.14 -11.10 -6.96
C HIS A 103 -2.95 -10.96 -7.92
N TYR A 104 -2.80 -9.80 -8.56
CA TYR A 104 -1.77 -9.54 -9.55
C TYR A 104 -1.39 -8.06 -9.53
N ALA A 105 -0.09 -7.77 -9.62
CA ALA A 105 0.43 -6.41 -9.70
C ALA A 105 1.36 -6.28 -10.91
N LEU A 106 1.10 -5.29 -11.76
CA LEU A 106 1.99 -4.86 -12.83
C LEU A 106 2.65 -3.57 -12.41
N VAL A 107 3.97 -3.60 -12.21
CA VAL A 107 4.75 -2.45 -11.74
C VAL A 107 5.44 -1.80 -12.94
N ASP A 108 5.05 -0.56 -13.26
CA ASP A 108 5.79 0.26 -14.22
C ASP A 108 6.96 0.97 -13.53
N GLU A 109 8.06 1.19 -14.26
CA GLU A 109 9.35 1.67 -13.72
C GLU A 109 9.78 0.90 -12.46
N VAL A 110 9.85 -0.43 -12.62
CA VAL A 110 10.14 -1.40 -11.56
C VAL A 110 11.46 -1.14 -10.83
N ASP A 111 12.45 -0.56 -11.50
CA ASP A 111 13.72 -0.16 -10.92
C ASP A 111 13.54 0.98 -9.91
N SER A 112 12.78 2.03 -10.26
CA SER A 112 12.48 3.11 -9.33
C SER A 112 11.74 2.61 -8.08
N ILE A 113 10.77 1.71 -8.25
CA ILE A 113 9.92 1.26 -7.14
C ILE A 113 10.59 0.16 -6.31
N LEU A 114 11.08 -0.90 -6.94
CA LEU A 114 11.58 -2.10 -6.24
C LEU A 114 13.08 -2.05 -5.92
N ILE A 115 13.82 -1.05 -6.40
CA ILE A 115 15.24 -0.86 -6.08
C ILE A 115 15.45 0.44 -5.30
N ASP A 116 15.07 1.58 -5.88
CA ASP A 116 15.40 2.88 -5.30
C ASP A 116 14.55 3.15 -4.05
N GLU A 117 13.23 2.97 -4.15
CA GLU A 117 12.28 3.23 -3.06
C GLU A 117 12.13 2.08 -2.06
N ALA A 118 12.58 0.87 -2.39
CA ALA A 118 12.40 -0.32 -1.55
C ALA A 118 13.04 -0.23 -0.15
N ARG A 119 13.96 0.72 0.06
CA ARG A 119 14.62 0.96 1.35
C ARG A 119 13.86 1.94 2.25
N THR A 120 12.86 2.63 1.74
CA THR A 120 12.07 3.61 2.48
C THR A 120 10.83 2.94 3.06
N PRO A 121 10.74 2.75 4.38
CA PRO A 121 9.56 2.12 4.97
C PRO A 121 8.34 3.04 4.92
N LEU A 122 7.16 2.46 4.74
CA LEU A 122 5.88 3.14 4.91
C LEU A 122 5.47 3.06 6.39
N ILE A 123 5.30 4.21 7.04
CA ILE A 123 5.06 4.29 8.49
C ILE A 123 3.76 5.06 8.74
N ILE A 124 2.85 4.46 9.53
CA ILE A 124 1.69 5.13 10.11
C ILE A 124 2.02 5.40 11.58
N SER A 125 2.20 6.67 11.95
CA SER A 125 2.35 7.08 13.35
C SER A 125 1.01 7.51 13.93
N GLY A 126 0.72 7.05 15.14
CA GLY A 126 -0.40 7.54 15.94
C GLY A 126 0.01 8.74 16.80
N GLN A 127 -0.96 9.38 17.44
CA GLN A 127 -0.64 10.29 18.54
C GLN A 127 0.01 9.48 19.66
N ALA A 128 1.15 9.95 20.17
CA ALA A 128 1.76 9.33 21.32
C ALA A 128 0.84 9.52 22.53
N GLU A 129 0.52 8.44 23.23
CA GLU A 129 0.10 8.57 24.63
C GLU A 129 1.26 9.23 25.39
N ASP A 130 0.95 10.30 26.12
CA ASP A 130 1.93 11.12 26.84
C ASP A 130 2.60 10.28 27.94
N SER A 131 3.68 9.60 27.56
CA SER A 131 4.44 8.64 28.39
C SER A 131 5.55 9.32 29.16
N SER A 132 5.61 10.65 29.12
CA SER A 132 6.59 11.48 29.82
C SER A 132 6.66 11.13 31.32
N GLU A 133 5.52 10.90 31.97
CA GLU A 133 5.46 10.49 33.38
C GLU A 133 6.09 9.12 33.64
N LEU A 134 5.91 8.17 32.71
CA LEU A 134 6.51 6.84 32.81
C LEU A 134 8.03 6.92 32.72
N TYR A 135 8.55 7.70 31.76
CA TYR A 135 10.00 7.93 31.64
C TYR A 135 10.59 8.57 32.89
N ILE A 136 9.92 9.59 33.45
CA ILE A 136 10.35 10.24 34.70
C ILE A 136 10.32 9.26 35.88
N THR A 137 9.31 8.38 35.95
CA THR A 137 9.16 7.40 37.02
C THR A 137 10.27 6.34 36.96
N VAL A 138 10.56 5.83 35.75
CA VAL A 138 11.66 4.87 35.54
C VAL A 138 13.02 5.52 35.84
N ASP A 139 13.26 6.74 35.38
CA ASP A 139 14.51 7.49 35.64
C ASP A 139 14.76 7.67 37.15
N LYS A 140 13.70 7.91 37.94
CA LYS A 140 13.79 7.97 39.41
C LYS A 140 14.04 6.61 40.06
N LEU A 141 13.56 5.52 39.46
CA LEU A 141 13.71 4.17 40.00
C LEU A 141 15.14 3.63 39.82
N ILE A 142 15.72 3.79 38.62
CA ILE A 142 16.99 3.17 38.24
C ILE A 142 18.15 3.46 39.23
N PRO A 143 18.36 4.69 39.73
CA PRO A 143 19.43 5.00 40.69
C PRO A 143 19.30 4.27 42.03
N ASN A 144 18.11 3.78 42.38
CA ASN A 144 17.86 3.05 43.63
C ASN A 144 18.16 1.55 43.51
N LEU A 145 18.45 1.05 42.32
CA LEU A 145 18.78 -0.36 42.10
C LEU A 145 20.29 -0.59 42.29
N ILE A 146 20.64 -1.63 43.06
CA ILE A 146 22.02 -2.08 43.21
C ILE A 146 22.22 -3.24 42.24
N LYS A 147 23.33 -3.21 41.49
CA LYS A 147 23.69 -4.30 40.58
C LYS A 147 23.88 -5.60 41.36
N GLN A 148 23.13 -6.62 40.98
CA GLN A 148 23.30 -7.99 41.48
C GLN A 148 24.30 -8.75 40.58
N ASP A 149 25.34 -9.35 41.18
CA ASP A 149 26.40 -10.06 40.43
C ASP A 149 26.11 -11.57 40.23
N LYS A 150 25.16 -12.16 40.97
CA LYS A 150 24.72 -13.56 40.82
C LYS A 150 23.23 -13.67 41.13
N GLU A 151 22.49 -14.49 40.38
CA GLU A 151 21.09 -14.83 40.69
C GLU A 151 21.00 -15.46 42.08
N ASP A 152 19.91 -15.18 42.79
CA ASP A 152 19.63 -15.77 44.10
C ASP A 152 19.52 -17.29 43.94
N ALA A 153 20.46 -18.03 44.52
CA ALA A 153 20.33 -19.48 44.64
C ALA A 153 19.28 -19.76 45.73
N GLU A 154 18.23 -20.51 45.38
CA GLU A 154 17.35 -21.10 46.40
C GLU A 154 18.22 -21.97 47.32
N GLU A 155 18.25 -21.63 48.62
CA GLU A 155 18.88 -22.47 49.67
C GLU A 155 18.16 -23.81 49.84
#